data_AF-A0A846G3Z0-F1
#
_entry.id   AF-A0A846G3Z0-F1
#
_cell.length_a   1.000
_cell.length_b   1.000
_cell.length_c   1.000
_cell.angle_alpha   90.00
_cell.angle_beta   90.00
_cell.angle_gamma   90.00
#
_symmetry.space_group_name_H-M   'P 1'
#
loop_
_entity.id
_entity.type
_entity.pdbx_description
1 polymer ?
#
loop_
_entity_poly.entity_id
_entity_poly.type
_entity_poly.pdbx_seq_one_letter_code
_entity_poly.pdbx_strand_id
1 'polypeptide(L)'
;MSRNIRLFPSYSQRENQTTNHCLLILKMLYEENPKFLSEVLSKLLGEGLSGKVGVKFTQQVRRKQSTPDGEITQEPFSIFVSIQPSAISYQLLIL
;
A
#
# COMPACT_ATOMS: atom_id res chain seq x y z
N MET A 1 -12.96 -0.12 22.31
CA MET A 1 -11.65 -0.77 22.46
C MET A 1 -11.38 -1.60 21.22
N SER A 2 -10.38 -1.22 20.42
CA SER A 2 -10.01 -1.89 19.17
C SER A 2 -9.40 -3.27 19.46
N ARG A 3 -9.77 -4.30 18.69
CA ARG A 3 -9.27 -5.67 18.90
C ARG A 3 -7.77 -5.75 18.61
N ASN A 4 -7.06 -6.49 19.46
CA ASN A 4 -5.64 -6.79 19.37
C ASN A 4 -5.32 -7.49 18.03
N ILE A 5 -4.44 -6.90 17.22
CA ILE A 5 -4.00 -7.48 15.93
C ILE A 5 -3.15 -8.70 16.25
N ARG A 6 -3.66 -9.90 15.98
CA ARG A 6 -2.89 -11.14 16.19
C ARG A 6 -1.93 -11.32 15.02
N LEU A 7 -0.63 -11.38 15.32
CA LEU A 7 0.47 -11.56 14.36
C LEU A 7 0.42 -12.90 13.61
N PHE A 8 -0.28 -13.88 14.17
CA PHE A 8 -0.39 -15.22 13.61
C PHE A 8 -1.86 -15.64 13.56
N PRO A 9 -2.41 -15.92 12.36
CA PRO A 9 -3.76 -16.40 12.21
C PRO A 9 -3.86 -17.85 12.69
N SER A 10 -4.74 -18.12 13.66
CA SER A 10 -5.22 -19.48 13.97
C SER A 10 -6.32 -19.93 13.00
N TYR A 11 -6.35 -19.39 11.77
CA TYR A 11 -7.44 -19.64 10.84
C TYR A 11 -7.20 -20.94 10.06
N SER A 12 -8.14 -21.88 10.23
CA SER A 12 -8.29 -23.09 9.42
C SER A 12 -9.19 -22.87 8.19
N GLN A 13 -9.28 -21.64 7.69
CA GLN A 13 -10.11 -21.30 6.52
C GLN A 13 -9.31 -21.41 5.23
N ARG A 14 -10.03 -21.59 4.10
CA ARG A 14 -9.54 -21.68 2.71
C ARG A 14 -8.94 -20.37 2.18
N GLU A 15 -8.51 -19.48 3.07
CA GLU A 15 -7.84 -18.23 2.75
C GLU A 15 -6.33 -18.49 2.78
N ASN A 16 -5.60 -18.02 1.77
CA ASN A 16 -4.18 -18.32 1.67
C ASN A 16 -3.44 -17.58 2.81
N GLN A 17 -2.99 -18.33 3.81
CA GLN A 17 -2.27 -17.79 4.96
C GLN A 17 -1.08 -16.92 4.52
N THR A 18 -0.38 -17.30 3.46
CA THR A 18 0.75 -16.53 2.92
C THR A 18 0.31 -15.16 2.41
N THR A 19 -0.86 -15.06 1.75
CA THR A 19 -1.42 -13.78 1.31
C THR A 19 -1.73 -12.89 2.51
N ASN A 20 -2.35 -13.45 3.55
CA ASN A 20 -2.70 -12.70 4.74
C ASN A 20 -1.48 -12.16 5.49
N HIS A 21 -0.43 -12.97 5.67
CA HIS A 21 0.81 -12.50 6.29
C HIS A 21 1.48 -11.42 5.44
N CYS A 22 1.48 -11.58 4.11
CA CYS A 22 2.00 -10.56 3.19
C CYS A 22 1.26 -9.22 3.37
N LEU A 23 -0.07 -9.23 3.33
CA LEU A 23 -0.88 -8.03 3.53
C LEU A 23 -0.67 -7.40 4.92
N LEU A 24 -0.51 -8.22 5.96
CA LEU A 24 -0.22 -7.72 7.31
C LEU A 24 1.12 -6.98 7.35
N ILE A 25 2.18 -7.52 6.73
CA ILE A 25 3.48 -6.86 6.65
C ILE A 25 3.39 -5.54 5.89
N LEU A 26 2.73 -5.52 4.74
CA LEU A 26 2.53 -4.29 3.96
C LEU A 26 1.77 -3.22 4.76
N LYS A 27 0.75 -3.63 5.52
CA LYS A 27 0.00 -2.74 6.41
C LYS A 27 0.89 -2.16 7.51
N MET A 28 1.67 -3.00 8.20
CA MET A 28 2.58 -2.54 9.27
C MET A 28 3.61 -1.53 8.74
N LEU A 29 4.15 -1.75 7.53
CA LEU A 29 5.07 -0.80 6.90
C LEU A 29 4.42 0.56 6.63
N TYR A 30 3.17 0.57 6.17
CA TYR A 30 2.43 1.81 5.92
C TYR A 30 2.12 2.56 7.22
N GLU A 31 1.68 1.84 8.26
CA GLU A 31 1.32 2.41 9.56
C GLU A 31 2.55 3.01 10.27
N GLU A 32 3.72 2.38 10.13
CA GLU A 32 4.97 2.92 10.67
C GLU A 32 5.41 4.17 9.90
N ASN A 33 5.54 4.07 8.58
CA ASN A 33 5.82 5.21 7.72
C ASN A 33 5.43 4.90 6.27
N PRO A 34 4.56 5.70 5.62
CA PRO A 34 4.20 5.50 4.22
C PRO A 34 5.41 5.40 3.26
N LYS A 35 6.54 6.03 3.61
CA LYS A 35 7.80 5.92 2.85
C LYS A 35 8.34 4.50 2.82
N PHE A 36 8.24 3.74 3.90
CA PHE A 36 8.73 2.35 3.94
C PHE A 36 7.95 1.46 2.99
N LEU A 37 6.61 1.59 2.99
CA LEU A 37 5.79 0.88 2.00
C LEU A 37 6.16 1.35 0.58
N SER A 38 6.33 2.66 0.36
CA SER A 38 6.75 3.20 -0.95
C SER A 38 8.06 2.58 -1.44
N GLU A 39 9.08 2.48 -0.59
CA GLU A 39 10.39 1.93 -0.95
C GLU A 39 10.30 0.43 -1.27
N VAL A 40 9.57 -0.33 -0.46
CA VAL A 40 9.37 -1.76 -0.69
C VAL A 40 8.64 -2.00 -2.00
N LEU A 41 7.54 -1.29 -2.25
CA LEU A 41 6.80 -1.41 -3.50
C LEU A 41 7.65 -0.98 -4.71
N SER A 42 8.46 0.06 -4.57
CA SER A 42 9.35 0.53 -5.64
C SER A 42 10.43 -0.50 -5.98
N LYS A 43 10.98 -1.19 -4.98
CA LYS A 43 11.95 -2.27 -5.18
C LYS A 43 11.33 -3.53 -5.79
N LEU A 44 10.10 -3.86 -5.42
CA LEU A 44 9.40 -5.06 -5.90
C LEU A 44 8.81 -4.88 -7.31
N LEU A 45 8.37 -3.67 -7.65
CA LEU A 45 7.49 -3.40 -8.80
C LEU A 45 8.09 -2.41 -9.79
N GLY A 46 9.27 -1.86 -9.47
CA GLY A 46 9.93 -0.82 -10.24
C GLY A 46 9.61 0.60 -9.77
N GLU A 47 10.33 1.57 -10.32
CA GLU A 47 10.32 2.98 -9.88
C GLU A 47 8.96 3.69 -10.05
N GLY A 48 8.03 3.10 -10.80
CA GLY A 48 6.72 3.68 -11.08
C GLY A 48 5.80 3.89 -9.86
N LEU A 49 6.15 3.36 -8.69
CA LEU A 49 5.44 3.57 -7.42
C LEU A 49 6.22 4.41 -6.39
N SER A 50 7.41 4.88 -6.74
CA SER A 50 8.24 5.68 -5.86
C SER A 50 7.60 7.04 -5.59
N GLY A 51 7.37 7.37 -4.32
CA GLY A 51 6.77 8.64 -3.91
C GLY A 51 5.28 8.78 -4.23
N LYS A 52 4.61 7.67 -4.61
CA LYS A 52 3.14 7.63 -4.82
C LYS A 52 2.36 7.22 -3.57
N VAL A 53 3.03 6.57 -2.62
CA VAL A 53 2.42 6.10 -1.38
C VAL A 53 2.45 7.19 -0.32
N GLY A 54 1.29 7.50 0.24
CA GLY A 54 1.12 8.51 1.27
C GLY A 54 0.57 9.84 0.75
N VAL A 55 -0.08 10.57 1.65
CA VAL A 55 -0.67 11.89 1.35
C VAL A 55 0.41 12.97 1.28
N LYS A 56 0.28 13.85 0.29
CA LYS A 56 1.06 15.07 0.11
C LYS A 56 0.20 16.24 0.56
N PHE A 57 0.77 17.08 1.43
CA PHE A 57 0.15 18.31 1.88
C PHE A 57 0.83 19.48 1.18
N THR A 58 0.05 20.32 0.52
CA THR A 58 0.51 21.54 -0.13
C THR A 58 -0.32 22.71 0.40
N GLN A 59 0.28 23.89 0.52
CA GLN A 59 -0.40 25.11 0.94
C GLN A 59 -0.42 26.12 -0.22
N GLN A 60 -1.46 26.96 -0.25
CA GLN A 60 -1.57 28.09 -1.17
C GLN A 60 -1.44 27.73 -2.66
N VAL A 61 -2.04 26.62 -3.09
CA VAL A 61 -2.01 26.22 -4.50
C VAL A 61 -2.99 27.09 -5.29
N ARG A 62 -2.48 28.04 -6.09
CA ARG A 62 -3.31 28.86 -6.98
C ARG A 62 -4.01 27.99 -8.02
N ARG A 63 -5.32 27.79 -7.91
CA ARG A 63 -6.15 27.20 -8.96
C ARG A 63 -6.77 28.32 -9.82
N LYS A 64 -7.19 27.99 -11.04
CA LYS A 64 -7.73 28.95 -12.03
C LYS A 64 -8.92 29.78 -11.53
N GLN A 65 -9.66 29.29 -10.52
CA GLN A 65 -10.91 29.90 -10.03
C GLN A 65 -10.88 30.22 -8.53
N SER A 66 -9.90 29.74 -7.77
CA SER A 66 -9.74 30.01 -6.34
C SER A 66 -8.32 29.63 -5.89
N THR A 67 -7.84 30.21 -4.79
CA THR A 67 -6.61 29.73 -4.15
C THR A 67 -7.01 29.04 -2.85
N PRO A 68 -7.19 27.72 -2.85
CA PRO A 68 -7.39 26.97 -1.61
C PRO A 68 -6.18 27.17 -0.68
N ASP A 69 -6.46 27.39 0.60
CA ASP A 69 -5.43 27.61 1.63
C ASP A 69 -4.56 26.35 1.85
N GLY A 70 -5.12 25.18 1.60
CA GLY A 70 -4.44 23.89 1.66
C GLY A 70 -5.03 22.87 0.71
N GLU A 71 -4.19 21.95 0.26
CA GLU A 71 -4.52 20.82 -0.59
C GLU A 71 -3.88 19.56 -0.01
N ILE A 72 -4.67 18.48 0.06
CA ILE A 72 -4.24 17.16 0.49
C ILE A 72 -4.49 16.22 -0.68
N THR A 73 -3.43 15.60 -1.21
CA THR A 73 -3.52 14.75 -2.40
C THR A 73 -2.75 13.46 -2.23
N GLN A 74 -3.19 12.41 -2.90
CA GLN A 74 -2.44 11.17 -3.08
C GLN A 74 -2.70 10.66 -4.49
N GLU A 75 -1.66 10.16 -5.15
CA GLU A 75 -1.83 9.55 -6.47
C GLU A 75 -2.62 8.24 -6.32
N PRO A 76 -3.71 8.03 -7.10
CA PRO A 76 -4.47 6.80 -7.02
C PRO A 76 -3.68 5.65 -7.63
N PHE A 77 -3.68 4.50 -6.95
CA PHE A 77 -3.15 3.25 -7.48
C PHE A 77 -3.90 2.07 -6.84
N SER A 78 -3.91 0.93 -7.51
CA SER A 78 -4.44 -0.33 -6.98
C SER A 78 -3.42 -1.45 -7.17
N ILE A 79 -3.29 -2.29 -6.14
CA ILE A 79 -2.36 -3.42 -6.13
C ILE A 79 -3.17 -4.70 -5.92
N PHE A 80 -3.08 -5.61 -6.88
CA PHE A 80 -3.69 -6.93 -6.80
C PHE A 80 -2.64 -7.97 -6.40
N VAL A 81 -2.84 -8.64 -5.28
CA VAL A 81 -1.93 -9.68 -4.76
C VAL A 81 -2.58 -11.05 -4.94
N SER A 82 -1.93 -11.92 -5.71
CA SER A 82 -2.30 -13.33 -5.87
C SER A 82 -1.10 -14.23 -5.56
N ILE A 83 -1.37 -15.44 -5.09
CA ILE A 83 -0.34 -16.47 -4.88
C ILE A 83 -0.72 -17.66 -5.75
N GLN A 84 0.13 -17.95 -6.73
CA GLN A 84 0.02 -19.13 -7.58
C GLN A 84 0.86 -20.27 -6.97
N PRO A 85 0.30 -21.46 -6.66
CA PRO A 85 1.06 -22.58 -6.12
C PRO A 85 2.04 -23.24 -7.12
N SER A 86 1.96 -22.91 -8.40
CA SER A 86 2.75 -23.51 -9.47
C SER A 86 3.54 -22.43 -10.21
N ALA A 87 4.87 -22.51 -10.09
CA ALA A 87 5.87 -21.54 -10.55
C ALA A 87 5.90 -20.23 -9.73
N ILE A 88 7.07 -19.94 -9.17
CA ILE A 88 7.40 -18.70 -8.45
C ILE A 88 7.41 -17.57 -9.49
N SER A 89 6.24 -17.02 -9.79
CA SER A 89 6.04 -15.89 -10.68
C SER A 89 5.24 -14.84 -9.92
N TYR A 90 5.93 -13.91 -9.26
CA TYR A 90 5.29 -12.75 -8.65
C TYR A 90 4.88 -11.79 -9.77
N GLN A 91 3.63 -11.88 -10.23
CA GLN A 91 3.09 -10.92 -11.18
C GLN A 91 2.07 -10.05 -10.48
N LEU A 92 2.52 -8.86 -10.07
CA LEU A 92 1.65 -7.83 -9.56
C LEU A 92 1.17 -6.98 -10.74
N LEU A 93 -0.14 -6.96 -10.96
CA LEU A 93 -0.75 -6.13 -12.00
C LEU A 93 -1.12 -4.77 -11.39
N ILE A 94 -0.66 -3.68 -11.99
CA ILE A 94 -1.06 -2.31 -11.66
C ILE A 94 -2.00 -1.82 -12.77
N LEU A 95 -3.22 -1.40 -12.41
CA LEU A 95 -4.14 -0.66 -13.28
C LEU A 95 -4.10 0.83 -12.91
#